data_AF-A0A9Q4DTI0-F1
#
_entry.id   AF-A0A9Q4DTI0-F1
#
_cell.length_a   1.000
_cell.length_b   1.000
_cell.length_c   1.000
_cell.angle_alpha   90.00
_cell.angle_beta   90.00
_cell.angle_gamma   90.00
#
_symmetry.space_group_name_H-M   'P 1'
#
loop_
_entity.id
_entity.type
_entity.pdbx_description
1 polymer ?
#
loop_
_entity_poly.entity_id
_entity_poly.type
_entity_poly.pdbx_seq_one_letter_code
_entity_poly.pdbx_strand_id
1 'polypeptide(L)'
;MEKKKRELDIVLILILLASAFLNIYNIWKDDTVNPYYTAAVTSMMQSFHNFFYASFDAAGFITVDKPPITYQIQTISALIFGM
;
A
#
# COMPACT_ATOMS: atom_id res chain seq x y z
N MET A 1 -18.22 19.29 -33.41
CA MET A 1 -17.42 18.43 -32.52
C MET A 1 -18.29 17.28 -32.06
N GLU A 2 -18.15 16.12 -32.68
CA GLU A 2 -18.96 14.94 -32.39
C GLU A 2 -18.47 14.29 -31.09
N LYS A 3 -19.33 14.24 -30.07
CA LYS A 3 -19.01 13.56 -28.80
C LYS A 3 -19.10 12.05 -29.05
N LYS A 4 -17.94 11.40 -29.23
CA LYS A 4 -17.82 9.95 -29.30
C LYS A 4 -18.44 9.34 -28.01
N LYS A 5 -19.55 8.61 -28.15
CA LYS A 5 -20.14 7.85 -27.04
C LYS A 5 -19.10 6.80 -26.62
N ARG A 6 -18.64 6.85 -25.36
CA ARG A 6 -17.80 5.78 -24.80
C ARG A 6 -18.72 4.57 -24.59
N GLU A 7 -18.69 3.62 -25.50
CA GLU A 7 -19.28 2.30 -25.26
C GLU A 7 -18.45 1.61 -24.16
N LEU A 8 -19.14 1.10 -23.14
CA LEU A 8 -18.49 0.42 -22.03
C LEU A 8 -18.10 -0.98 -22.49
N ASP A 9 -16.79 -1.27 -22.49
CA ASP A 9 -16.26 -2.59 -22.82
C ASP A 9 -16.49 -3.54 -21.63
N ILE A 10 -17.58 -4.33 -21.73
CA ILE A 10 -18.00 -5.28 -20.69
C ILE A 10 -16.93 -6.34 -20.47
N VAL A 11 -16.25 -6.79 -21.53
CA VAL A 11 -15.20 -7.81 -21.42
C VAL A 11 -14.03 -7.27 -20.62
N LEU A 12 -13.60 -6.03 -20.91
CA LEU A 12 -12.56 -5.37 -20.13
C LEU A 12 -12.96 -5.20 -18.66
N ILE A 13 -14.20 -4.82 -18.37
CA ILE A 13 -14.70 -4.69 -17.00
C ILE A 13 -14.62 -6.03 -16.25
N LEU A 14 -15.05 -7.13 -16.87
CA LEU A 14 -14.98 -8.46 -16.26
C LEU A 14 -13.53 -8.88 -15.96
N ILE A 15 -12.60 -8.59 -16.87
CA ILE A 15 -11.17 -8.87 -16.67
C ILE A 15 -10.62 -8.06 -15.49
N LEU A 16 -10.96 -6.78 -15.38
CA LEU A 16 -10.51 -5.92 -14.28
C LEU A 16 -11.07 -6.39 -12.93
N LEU A 17 -12.35 -6.79 -12.88
CA LEU A 17 -12.97 -7.31 -11.65
C LEU A 17 -12.35 -8.64 -11.22
N ALA A 18 -12.12 -9.56 -12.16
CA ALA A 18 -11.45 -10.83 -11.87
C ALA A 18 -10.02 -10.61 -11.34
N SER A 19 -9.27 -9.69 -11.97
CA SER A 19 -7.93 -9.31 -11.52
C SER A 19 -7.95 -8.73 -10.10
N ALA A 20 -8.86 -7.79 -9.82
CA ALA A 20 -9.00 -7.21 -8.48
C ALA A 20 -9.35 -8.25 -7.42
N PHE A 21 -10.28 -9.16 -7.72
CA PHE A 21 -10.64 -10.26 -6.81
C PHE A 21 -9.44 -11.15 -6.50
N LEU A 22 -8.71 -11.59 -7.53
CA LEU A 22 -7.56 -12.48 -7.35
C LEU A 22 -6.40 -11.82 -6.59
N ASN A 23 -6.22 -10.50 -6.70
CA ASN A 23 -5.16 -9.78 -5.97
C ASN A 23 -5.46 -9.59 -4.48
N ILE A 24 -6.73 -9.60 -4.07
CA ILE A 24 -7.16 -9.38 -2.68
C ILE A 24 -7.57 -10.70 -2.00
N TYR A 25 -7.83 -11.75 -2.78
CA TYR A 25 -8.23 -13.05 -2.25
C TYR A 25 -7.18 -13.59 -1.26
N ASN A 26 -7.63 -13.84 -0.04
CA ASN A 26 -6.82 -14.41 1.05
C ASN A 26 -5.64 -13.54 1.55
N ILE A 27 -5.64 -12.23 1.23
CA ILE A 27 -4.55 -11.30 1.61
C ILE A 27 -4.27 -11.24 3.13
N TRP A 28 -5.28 -11.45 3.97
CA TRP A 28 -5.15 -11.48 5.44
C TRP A 28 -4.58 -12.77 6.02
N LYS A 29 -4.20 -13.74 5.19
CA LYS A 29 -3.45 -14.92 5.65
C LYS A 29 -1.95 -14.83 5.35
N ASP A 30 -1.52 -13.78 4.67
CA ASP A 30 -0.10 -13.54 4.45
C ASP A 30 0.47 -12.81 5.68
N ASP A 31 1.53 -13.35 6.30
CA ASP A 31 2.15 -12.74 7.48
C ASP A 31 2.93 -11.48 7.12
N THR A 32 4.06 -11.64 6.42
CA THR A 32 4.86 -10.51 5.91
C THR A 32 5.59 -10.94 4.64
N VAL A 33 5.61 -10.09 3.62
CA VAL A 33 6.41 -10.35 2.41
C VAL A 33 7.89 -10.04 2.68
N ASN A 34 8.17 -8.99 3.44
CA ASN A 34 9.52 -8.60 3.83
C ASN A 34 9.52 -7.98 5.24
N PRO A 35 10.04 -8.69 6.25
CA PRO A 35 10.04 -8.21 7.63
C PRO A 35 10.72 -6.86 7.84
N TYR A 36 11.76 -6.54 7.04
CA TYR A 36 12.47 -5.26 7.16
C TYR A 36 11.58 -4.07 6.78
N TYR A 37 10.82 -4.19 5.68
CA TYR A 37 9.89 -3.13 5.27
C TYR A 37 8.63 -3.10 6.12
N THR A 38 8.15 -4.26 6.58
CA THR A 38 7.03 -4.34 7.52
C THR A 38 7.36 -3.63 8.83
N ALA A 39 8.56 -3.83 9.38
CA ALA A 39 9.00 -3.14 10.59
C ALA A 39 9.05 -1.61 10.40
N ALA A 40 9.52 -1.13 9.24
CA ALA A 40 9.49 0.30 8.92
C ALA A 40 8.07 0.85 8.87
N VAL A 41 7.15 0.20 8.16
CA VAL A 41 5.73 0.62 8.13
C VAL A 41 5.13 0.61 9.55
N THR A 42 5.43 -0.41 10.35
CA THR A 42 4.99 -0.51 11.75
C THR A 42 5.54 0.63 12.61
N SER A 43 6.79 1.05 12.41
CA SER A 43 7.36 2.23 13.10
C SER A 43 6.71 3.53 12.62
N MET A 44 6.49 3.66 11.31
CA MET A 44 5.85 4.83 10.71
C MET A 44 4.40 5.03 11.19
N MET A 45 3.69 3.96 11.56
CA MET A 45 2.36 4.06 12.16
C MET A 45 2.36 4.67 13.58
N GLN A 46 3.49 4.64 14.29
CA GLN A 46 3.55 5.05 15.70
C GLN A 46 3.70 6.57 15.90
N SER A 47 4.30 7.29 14.94
CA SER A 47 4.48 8.73 15.06
C SER A 47 4.56 9.43 13.71
N PHE A 48 4.12 10.69 13.67
CA PHE A 48 4.23 11.52 12.47
C PHE A 48 5.69 11.76 12.05
N HIS A 49 6.61 11.79 13.01
CA HIS A 49 8.05 11.89 12.73
C HIS A 49 8.54 10.67 11.96
N ASN A 50 8.22 9.47 12.45
CA ASN A 50 8.62 8.22 11.81
C ASN A 50 8.00 8.11 10.41
N PHE A 51 6.72 8.49 10.27
CA PHE A 51 6.03 8.57 8.98
C PHE A 51 6.70 9.51 7.98
N PHE A 52 7.11 10.70 8.41
CA PHE A 52 7.72 11.68 7.52
C PHE A 52 9.11 11.24 7.04
N TYR A 53 9.92 10.67 7.94
CA TYR A 53 11.30 10.27 7.66
C TYR A 53 11.47 8.82 7.18
N ALA A 54 10.37 8.06 7.04
CA ALA A 54 10.41 6.61 6.77
C ALA A 54 11.37 5.88 7.73
N SER A 55 11.16 6.11 9.03
CA SER A 55 11.99 5.50 10.07
C SER A 55 11.69 4.02 10.23
N PHE A 56 12.75 3.23 10.38
CA PHE A 56 12.72 1.80 10.60
C PHE A 56 12.48 1.43 12.08
N ASP A 57 13.07 2.19 13.01
CA ASP A 57 12.98 1.91 14.45
C ASP A 57 11.96 2.83 15.14
N ALA A 58 11.40 2.37 16.26
CA ALA A 58 10.37 3.13 16.98
C ALA A 58 10.86 4.49 17.50
N ALA A 59 12.16 4.64 17.75
CA ALA A 59 12.75 5.86 18.29
C ALA A 59 13.07 6.91 17.21
N GLY A 60 12.93 6.60 15.93
CA GLY A 60 13.07 7.57 14.84
C GLY A 60 14.50 7.81 14.35
N PHE A 61 15.47 6.96 14.69
CA PHE A 61 16.90 7.23 14.44
C PHE A 61 17.43 6.68 13.11
N ILE A 62 16.90 5.54 12.66
CA ILE A 62 17.32 4.81 11.47
C ILE A 62 16.25 5.00 10.41
N THR A 63 16.65 5.45 9.23
CA THR A 63 15.77 5.58 8.07
C THR A 63 16.00 4.45 7.08
N VAL A 64 14.97 4.14 6.28
CA VAL A 64 15.12 3.21 5.16
C VAL A 64 15.90 3.90 4.03
N ASP A 65 16.76 3.16 3.34
CA ASP A 65 17.62 3.63 2.24
C ASP A 65 16.86 3.89 0.90
N LYS A 66 15.53 3.81 0.92
CA LYS A 66 14.67 3.94 -0.27
C LYS A 66 13.74 5.16 -0.16
N PRO A 67 13.26 5.69 -1.30
CA PRO A 67 12.32 6.80 -1.29
C PRO A 67 11.11 6.56 -0.37
N PRO A 68 10.74 7.53 0.48
CA PRO A 68 9.74 7.33 1.53
C PRO A 68 8.32 7.16 1.00
N ILE A 69 8.03 7.68 -0.20
CA ILE A 69 6.67 7.73 -0.79
C ILE A 69 6.02 6.35 -0.82
N THR A 70 6.76 5.30 -1.19
CA THR A 70 6.25 3.94 -1.26
C THR A 70 5.76 3.45 0.10
N TYR A 71 6.52 3.70 1.16
CA TYR A 71 6.16 3.30 2.52
C TYR A 71 5.09 4.21 3.13
N GLN A 72 5.04 5.48 2.75
CA GLN A 72 3.98 6.39 3.21
C GLN A 72 2.61 5.95 2.71
N ILE A 73 2.49 5.54 1.44
CA ILE A 73 1.25 4.98 0.89
C ILE A 73 0.88 3.67 1.61
N GLN A 74 1.85 2.80 1.86
CA GLN A 74 1.63 1.56 2.62
C GLN A 74 1.20 1.85 4.07
N THR A 75 1.84 2.82 4.73
CA THR A 75 1.51 3.22 6.11
C THR A 75 0.12 3.80 6.20
N ILE A 76 -0.28 4.66 5.26
CA ILE A 76 -1.67 5.17 5.20
C ILE A 76 -2.65 4.01 5.02
N SER A 77 -2.31 3.04 4.18
CA SER A 77 -3.15 1.86 3.99
C SER A 77 -3.24 1.01 5.27
N ALA A 78 -2.12 0.79 5.96
CA ALA A 78 -2.06 0.05 7.23
C ALA A 78 -2.79 0.79 8.37
N LEU A 79 -2.80 2.12 8.37
CA LEU A 79 -3.61 2.92 9.30
C LEU A 79 -5.12 2.71 9.09
N ILE A 80 -5.56 2.42 7.86
CA ILE A 80 -6.97 2.21 7.53
C ILE A 80 -7.38 0.74 7.75
N PHE A 81 -6.53 -0.21 7.35
CA PHE A 81 -6.88 -1.64 7.30
C PHE A 81 -6.25 -2.48 8.41
N GLY A 82 -5.34 -1.91 9.20
CA GLY A 82 -4.49 -2.65 10.13
C GLY A 82 -3.16 -3.04 9.49
N MET A 83 -2.22 -3.43 10.34
CA MET A 83 -1.00 -4.13 9.95
C MET A 83 -1.24 -5.63 10.05
#